data_AF-A0A382MFQ6-F1
#
_entry.id   AF-A0A382MFQ6-F1
#
_cell.length_a   1.000
_cell.length_b   1.000
_cell.length_c   1.000
_cell.angle_alpha   90.00
_cell.angle_beta   90.00
_cell.angle_gamma   90.00
#
_symmetry.space_group_name_H-M   'P 1'
#
loop_
_entity.id
_entity.type
_entity.pdbx_description
1 polymer ?
#
loop_
_entity_poly.entity_id
_entity_poly.type
_entity_poly.pdbx_seq_one_letter_code
_entity_poly.pdbx_strand_id
1 'polypeptide(L)'
;MKKLIIIALLIVGCATKSVSSSKPTEYSMGMGIEEFKEKNKGLELVEQKEFVLSQYDIWSVDEKYKNGNIKAISYYQKYTQKIELVKIEIYYENGKIQKEKNYIDGELDGYEKKYYYYENGQIYSVENYKDGKLDGKWTIYYENGQIKEDGNYKYGKRDGKWTTYNRDGSFRELAKYKYDYEYSWQRKQKIDN
;
A
#
# COMPACT_ATOMS: atom_id res chain seq x y z
N MET A 1 57.06 -4.80 -11.71
CA MET A 1 56.30 -4.13 -10.63
C MET A 1 54.89 -4.70 -10.65
N LYS A 2 54.47 -5.44 -9.62
CA LYS A 2 53.10 -5.98 -9.53
C LYS A 2 52.16 -4.81 -9.21
N LYS A 3 51.28 -4.44 -10.16
CA LYS A 3 50.21 -3.46 -9.91
C LYS A 3 49.23 -4.08 -8.92
N LEU A 4 49.03 -3.45 -7.76
CA LEU A 4 48.01 -3.84 -6.78
C LEU A 4 46.65 -3.35 -7.30
N ILE A 5 45.67 -4.24 -7.43
CA ILE A 5 44.31 -3.87 -7.86
C ILE A 5 43.48 -3.67 -6.60
N ILE A 6 42.90 -2.47 -6.42
CA ILE A 6 41.93 -2.20 -5.36
C ILE A 6 40.54 -2.12 -5.99
N ILE A 7 39.62 -2.97 -5.53
CA ILE A 7 38.18 -2.80 -5.79
C ILE A 7 37.65 -1.87 -4.71
N ALA A 8 37.40 -0.61 -5.06
CA ALA A 8 36.81 0.37 -4.16
C ALA A 8 35.28 0.39 -4.33
N LEU A 9 34.55 -0.02 -3.30
CA LEU A 9 33.09 0.14 -3.21
C LEU A 9 32.80 1.59 -2.78
N LEU A 10 32.47 2.46 -3.73
CA LEU A 10 31.96 3.81 -3.44
C LEU A 10 30.44 3.78 -3.55
N ILE A 11 29.75 4.01 -2.43
CA ILE A 11 28.31 4.27 -2.41
C ILE A 11 28.13 5.74 -2.78
N VAL A 12 27.78 6.03 -4.03
CA VAL A 12 27.42 7.38 -4.46
C VAL A 12 25.98 7.65 -4.04
N GLY A 13 25.80 8.43 -2.98
CA GLY A 13 24.51 9.04 -2.67
C GLY A 13 24.20 10.11 -3.70
N CYS A 14 23.30 9.81 -4.64
CA CYS A 14 22.73 10.82 -5.51
C CYS A 14 21.59 11.53 -4.76
N ALA A 15 21.79 12.81 -4.44
CA ALA A 15 20.73 13.71 -4.00
C ALA A 15 20.70 14.96 -4.89
N THR A 16 19.51 15.57 -4.95
CA THR A 16 19.07 16.83 -5.60
C THR A 16 18.39 16.68 -6.97
N LYS A 17 17.22 17.27 -7.28
CA LYS A 17 16.28 18.27 -6.66
C LYS A 17 14.93 18.17 -7.43
N SER A 18 13.72 18.54 -7.01
CA SER A 18 13.13 19.62 -6.16
C SER A 18 11.64 19.29 -5.84
N VAL A 19 10.90 19.72 -4.79
CA VAL A 19 10.67 21.05 -4.14
C VAL A 19 10.06 20.88 -2.72
N SER A 20 10.51 21.71 -1.75
CA SER A 20 9.95 22.19 -0.45
C SER A 20 9.34 21.19 0.57
N SER A 21 9.60 21.21 1.89
CA SER A 21 10.18 22.19 2.82
C SER A 21 10.62 21.51 4.14
N SER A 22 11.64 22.10 4.78
CA SER A 22 12.11 21.95 6.18
C SER A 22 12.75 20.63 6.67
N LYS A 23 14.09 20.58 6.49
CA LYS A 23 15.20 20.03 7.32
C LYS A 23 15.19 18.55 7.76
N PRO A 24 16.25 17.81 7.38
CA PRO A 24 16.89 16.84 8.26
C PRO A 24 18.34 17.27 8.59
N THR A 25 18.66 17.29 9.88
CA THR A 25 20.04 17.24 10.39
C THR A 25 20.65 15.89 10.01
N GLU A 26 21.73 15.90 9.23
CA GLU A 26 22.47 14.72 8.78
C GLU A 26 23.46 14.24 9.85
N TYR A 27 23.48 12.92 10.09
CA TYR A 27 24.64 12.23 10.66
C TYR A 27 25.64 11.97 9.53
N SER A 28 26.83 12.58 9.63
CA SER A 28 27.97 12.24 8.75
C SER A 28 28.73 11.04 9.30
N MET A 29 29.00 10.03 8.48
CA MET A 29 30.30 9.34 8.46
C MET A 29 30.45 8.56 7.16
N GLY A 30 30.86 9.27 6.11
CA GLY A 30 31.47 8.69 4.92
C GLY A 30 32.72 9.51 4.61
N MET A 31 33.87 8.86 4.44
CA MET A 31 35.09 9.54 3.99
C MET A 31 34.78 10.31 2.70
N GLY A 32 35.17 11.58 2.65
CA GLY A 32 35.00 12.39 1.45
C GLY A 32 35.79 11.82 0.27
N ILE A 33 35.25 11.96 -0.95
CA ILE A 33 35.89 11.53 -2.20
C ILE A 33 37.30 12.13 -2.35
N GLU A 34 37.55 13.32 -1.80
CA GLU A 34 38.86 13.97 -1.84
C GLU A 34 39.89 13.32 -0.89
N GLU A 35 39.49 12.91 0.32
CA GLU A 35 40.34 12.16 1.26
C GLU A 35 40.76 10.80 0.71
N PHE A 36 39.85 10.12 -0.01
CA PHE A 36 40.14 8.84 -0.65
C PHE A 36 41.14 8.98 -1.82
N LYS A 37 41.04 10.08 -2.60
CA LYS A 37 41.97 10.38 -3.69
C LYS A 37 43.37 10.72 -3.17
N GLU A 38 43.48 11.41 -2.04
CA GLU A 38 44.78 11.71 -1.43
C GLU A 38 45.49 10.47 -0.89
N LYS A 39 44.75 9.56 -0.21
CA LYS A 39 45.32 8.33 0.36
C LYS A 39 45.72 7.27 -0.68
N ASN A 40 45.23 7.38 -1.92
CA ASN A 40 45.45 6.38 -2.98
C ASN A 40 46.18 6.94 -4.21
N LYS A 41 47.04 7.95 -4.03
CA LYS A 41 47.93 8.47 -5.10
C LYS A 41 48.85 7.35 -5.61
N GLY A 42 48.59 6.86 -6.82
CA GLY A 42 49.40 5.83 -7.49
C GLY A 42 48.62 4.60 -7.98
N LEU A 43 47.32 4.53 -7.73
CA LEU A 43 46.46 3.42 -8.17
C LEU A 43 45.55 3.87 -9.33
N GLU A 44 45.55 3.12 -10.44
CA GLU A 44 44.59 3.31 -11.53
C GLU A 44 43.25 2.68 -11.15
N LEU A 45 42.18 3.47 -11.23
CA LEU A 45 40.81 3.01 -11.03
C LEU A 45 40.37 2.31 -12.32
N VAL A 46 40.35 0.97 -12.33
CA VAL A 46 40.15 0.19 -13.57
C VAL A 46 38.67 0.01 -13.93
N GLU A 47 37.76 0.13 -12.97
CA GLU A 47 36.32 0.00 -13.25
C GLU A 47 35.48 0.66 -12.14
N GLN A 48 34.63 1.62 -12.49
CA GLN A 48 33.51 2.03 -11.65
C GLN A 48 32.33 1.09 -11.97
N LYS A 49 32.01 0.16 -11.07
CA LYS A 49 30.73 -0.56 -11.15
C LYS A 49 29.75 0.10 -10.20
N GLU A 50 28.83 0.88 -10.75
CA GLU A 50 27.60 1.25 -10.04
C GLU A 50 26.78 -0.02 -9.82
N PHE A 51 26.74 -0.51 -8.59
CA PHE A 51 25.81 -1.55 -8.18
C PHE A 51 24.48 -0.90 -7.83
N VAL A 52 23.54 -0.88 -8.78
CA VAL A 52 22.12 -0.68 -8.49
C VAL A 52 21.55 -2.05 -8.14
N LEU A 53 21.74 -2.49 -6.89
CA LEU A 53 21.07 -3.70 -6.40
C LEU A 53 19.57 -3.38 -6.21
N SER A 54 18.74 -4.22 -6.83
CA SER A 54 17.29 -4.10 -6.96
C SER A 54 16.60 -3.64 -5.68
N GLN A 55 15.75 -2.63 -5.80
CA GLN A 55 15.37 -1.74 -4.70
C GLN A 55 14.48 -2.34 -3.60
N TYR A 56 14.05 -3.61 -3.68
CA TYR A 56 13.20 -4.23 -2.65
C TYR A 56 13.40 -5.74 -2.54
N ASP A 57 13.70 -6.24 -1.34
CA ASP A 57 13.55 -7.65 -1.00
C ASP A 57 12.12 -7.85 -0.44
N ILE A 58 11.33 -8.72 -1.08
CA ILE A 58 9.97 -9.07 -0.62
C ILE A 58 9.94 -10.55 -0.23
N TRP A 59 9.35 -10.87 0.92
CA TRP A 59 9.09 -12.25 1.34
C TRP A 59 7.74 -12.37 2.03
N SER A 60 7.29 -13.60 2.23
CA SER A 60 6.04 -13.90 2.94
C SER A 60 6.24 -14.89 4.08
N VAL A 61 5.31 -14.86 5.03
CA VAL A 61 5.19 -15.81 6.13
C VAL A 61 3.79 -16.39 6.13
N ASP A 62 3.69 -17.72 6.11
CA ASP A 62 2.43 -18.44 6.07
C ASP A 62 2.04 -18.94 7.47
N GLU A 63 0.81 -18.64 7.88
CA GLU A 63 0.15 -19.30 9.00
C GLU A 63 -0.80 -20.38 8.49
N LYS A 64 -0.85 -21.53 9.16
CA LYS A 64 -1.69 -22.67 8.76
C LYS A 64 -2.68 -23.06 9.85
N TYR A 65 -3.83 -23.57 9.44
CA TYR A 65 -4.78 -24.27 10.30
C TYR A 65 -4.24 -25.62 10.76
N LYS A 66 -4.91 -26.25 11.74
CA LYS A 66 -4.55 -27.59 12.22
C LYS A 66 -4.61 -28.67 11.12
N ASN A 67 -5.46 -28.48 10.12
CA ASN A 67 -5.58 -29.36 8.96
C ASN A 67 -4.48 -29.15 7.91
N GLY A 68 -3.57 -28.19 8.10
CA GLY A 68 -2.47 -27.88 7.18
C GLY A 68 -2.80 -26.84 6.10
N ASN A 69 -4.06 -26.44 5.95
CA ASN A 69 -4.45 -25.41 4.98
C ASN A 69 -3.96 -24.03 5.44
N ILE A 70 -3.64 -23.16 4.47
CA ILE A 70 -3.22 -21.79 4.75
C ILE A 70 -4.38 -21.03 5.40
N LYS A 71 -4.08 -20.37 6.52
CA LYS A 71 -4.95 -19.48 7.27
C LYS A 71 -4.66 -18.03 6.92
N ALA A 72 -3.39 -17.66 6.85
CA ALA A 72 -2.98 -16.32 6.48
C ALA A 72 -1.61 -16.31 5.81
N ILE A 73 -1.37 -15.31 4.95
CA ILE A 73 -0.08 -15.00 4.36
C ILE A 73 0.23 -13.53 4.65
N SER A 74 1.34 -13.28 5.33
CA SER A 74 1.83 -11.94 5.66
C SER A 74 3.03 -11.61 4.77
N TYR A 75 2.94 -10.56 3.96
CA TYR A 75 3.96 -10.13 3.03
C TYR A 75 4.75 -8.96 3.60
N TYR A 76 6.07 -9.09 3.59
CA TYR A 76 7.01 -8.10 4.12
C TYR A 76 7.88 -7.56 3.00
N GLN A 77 8.17 -6.27 3.08
CA GLN A 77 9.08 -5.57 2.20
C GLN A 77 10.21 -4.97 3.02
N LYS A 78 11.45 -5.28 2.63
CA LYS A 78 12.64 -4.68 3.23
C LYS A 78 13.08 -3.47 2.43
N TYR A 79 13.26 -2.40 3.17
CA TYR A 79 13.87 -1.16 2.77
C TYR A 79 15.26 -1.06 3.40
N THR A 80 16.09 -0.12 2.95
CA THR A 80 17.47 0.05 3.42
C THR A 80 17.58 0.19 4.95
N GLN A 81 16.55 0.73 5.61
CA GLN A 81 16.58 1.05 7.05
C GLN A 81 15.52 0.31 7.87
N LYS A 82 14.58 -0.40 7.25
CA LYS A 82 13.43 -1.01 7.92
C LYS A 82 12.84 -2.18 7.15
N ILE A 83 12.06 -2.99 7.85
CA ILE A 83 11.23 -4.05 7.29
C ILE A 83 9.78 -3.71 7.62
N GLU A 84 8.89 -3.81 6.65
CA GLU A 84 7.49 -3.43 6.84
C GLU A 84 6.55 -4.52 6.35
N LEU A 85 5.45 -4.70 7.07
CA LEU A 85 4.33 -5.51 6.61
C LEU A 85 3.52 -4.70 5.59
N VAL A 86 3.42 -5.19 4.37
CA VAL A 86 2.78 -4.47 3.25
C VAL A 86 1.43 -5.06 2.86
N LYS A 87 1.24 -6.36 3.11
CA LYS A 87 -0.01 -7.05 2.78
C LYS A 87 -0.26 -8.21 3.73
N ILE A 88 -1.53 -8.46 4.05
CA ILE A 88 -1.98 -9.68 4.70
C ILE A 88 -3.15 -10.24 3.90
N GLU A 89 -3.07 -11.52 3.53
CA GLU A 89 -4.18 -12.29 3.00
C GLU A 89 -4.65 -13.27 4.07
N ILE A 90 -5.96 -13.40 4.23
CA ILE A 90 -6.60 -14.30 5.19
C ILE A 90 -7.55 -15.19 4.41
N TYR A 91 -7.49 -16.49 4.70
CA TYR A 91 -8.21 -17.53 3.98
C TYR A 91 -9.14 -18.28 4.94
N TYR A 92 -10.28 -18.75 4.41
CA TYR A 92 -11.12 -19.71 5.09
C TYR A 92 -10.43 -21.09 5.15
N GLU A 93 -10.87 -21.98 6.04
CA GLU A 93 -10.32 -23.35 6.13
C GLU A 93 -10.47 -24.16 4.83
N ASN A 94 -11.40 -23.78 3.95
CA ASN A 94 -11.57 -24.38 2.62
C ASN A 94 -10.60 -23.83 1.55
N GLY A 95 -9.66 -22.96 1.93
CA GLY A 95 -8.64 -22.37 1.06
C GLY A 95 -9.10 -21.16 0.25
N LYS A 96 -10.36 -20.73 0.36
CA LYS A 96 -10.86 -19.53 -0.32
C LYS A 96 -10.41 -18.28 0.41
N ILE A 97 -10.01 -17.24 -0.33
CA ILE A 97 -9.67 -15.95 0.27
C ILE A 97 -10.90 -15.35 0.95
N GLN A 98 -10.74 -14.94 2.20
CA GLN A 98 -11.75 -14.28 3.00
C GLN A 98 -11.57 -12.77 2.98
N LYS A 99 -10.32 -12.34 3.18
CA LYS A 99 -9.98 -10.95 3.42
C LYS A 99 -8.56 -10.66 2.99
N GLU A 100 -8.37 -9.46 2.44
CA GLU A 100 -7.07 -8.90 2.15
C GLU A 100 -6.94 -7.55 2.86
N LYS A 101 -5.75 -7.26 3.41
CA LYS A 101 -5.40 -5.95 3.95
C LYS A 101 -4.11 -5.50 3.27
N ASN A 102 -4.13 -4.32 2.65
CA ASN A 102 -2.95 -3.69 2.08
C ASN A 102 -2.60 -2.45 2.89
N TYR A 103 -1.32 -2.31 3.20
CA TYR A 103 -0.75 -1.18 3.92
C TYR A 103 -0.02 -0.31 2.90
N ILE A 104 -0.44 0.94 2.73
CA ILE A 104 0.10 1.86 1.72
C ILE A 104 1.25 2.64 2.37
N ASP A 105 2.42 2.68 1.71
CA ASP A 105 3.59 3.47 2.11
C ASP A 105 4.07 3.28 3.56
N GLY A 106 4.00 2.05 4.07
CA GLY A 106 4.71 1.67 5.27
C GLY A 106 4.31 2.46 6.50
N GLU A 107 3.09 2.23 7.00
CA GLU A 107 2.55 2.72 8.29
C GLU A 107 2.58 4.24 8.57
N LEU A 108 3.23 5.09 7.77
CA LEU A 108 3.57 6.47 8.16
C LEU A 108 2.37 7.38 8.44
N ASP A 109 1.18 7.02 7.95
CA ASP A 109 -0.06 7.78 8.17
C ASP A 109 -1.29 6.89 8.50
N GLY A 110 -1.08 5.64 8.94
CA GLY A 110 -2.17 4.78 9.40
C GLY A 110 -3.17 4.35 8.32
N TYR A 111 -2.78 4.39 7.03
CA TYR A 111 -3.64 4.03 5.90
C TYR A 111 -3.69 2.53 5.66
N GLU A 112 -4.90 1.99 5.58
CA GLU A 112 -5.15 0.59 5.23
C GLU A 112 -6.25 0.49 4.19
N LYS A 113 -6.10 -0.43 3.23
CA LYS A 113 -7.18 -0.80 2.31
C LYS A 113 -7.55 -2.26 2.52
N LYS A 114 -8.82 -2.52 2.81
CA LYS A 114 -9.35 -3.85 3.08
C LYS A 114 -10.25 -4.31 1.95
N TYR A 115 -10.06 -5.55 1.51
CA TYR A 115 -10.94 -6.23 0.57
C TYR A 115 -11.56 -7.41 1.30
N TYR A 116 -12.85 -7.59 1.09
CA TYR A 116 -13.60 -8.74 1.59
C TYR A 116 -14.18 -9.47 0.39
N TYR A 117 -14.25 -10.79 0.48
CA TYR A 117 -14.66 -11.63 -0.63
C TYR A 117 -15.86 -12.48 -0.25
N TYR A 118 -16.74 -12.69 -1.23
CA TYR A 118 -17.77 -13.72 -1.19
C TYR A 118 -17.14 -15.11 -1.31
N GLU A 119 -17.90 -16.15 -0.93
CA GLU A 119 -17.44 -17.53 -1.11
C GLU A 119 -17.25 -17.93 -2.58
N ASN A 120 -17.80 -17.18 -3.53
CA ASN A 120 -17.55 -17.40 -4.96
C ASN A 120 -16.24 -16.73 -5.45
N GLY A 121 -15.48 -16.09 -4.55
CA GLY A 121 -14.24 -15.39 -4.84
C GLY A 121 -14.40 -13.96 -5.37
N GLN A 122 -15.63 -13.50 -5.63
CA GLN A 122 -15.87 -12.11 -6.00
C GLN A 122 -15.72 -11.17 -4.81
N ILE A 123 -15.33 -9.93 -5.08
CA ILE A 123 -15.20 -8.91 -4.04
C ILE A 123 -16.60 -8.58 -3.50
N TYR A 124 -16.75 -8.64 -2.18
CA TYR A 124 -17.91 -8.18 -1.44
C TYR A 124 -17.81 -6.69 -1.12
N SER A 125 -16.67 -6.24 -0.59
CA SER A 125 -16.45 -4.84 -0.26
C SER A 125 -14.99 -4.41 -0.36
N VAL A 126 -14.81 -3.12 -0.62
CA VAL A 126 -13.52 -2.43 -0.60
C VAL A 126 -13.63 -1.24 0.34
N GLU A 127 -12.75 -1.19 1.33
CA GLU A 127 -12.84 -0.25 2.44
C GLU A 127 -11.48 0.42 2.65
N ASN A 128 -11.46 1.75 2.70
CA ASN A 128 -10.25 2.51 3.06
C ASN A 128 -10.33 2.99 4.49
N TYR A 129 -9.22 2.90 5.20
CA TYR A 129 -9.07 3.29 6.59
C TYR A 129 -7.89 4.27 6.73
N LYS A 130 -8.02 5.16 7.71
CA LYS A 130 -6.94 5.98 8.27
C LYS A 130 -7.01 5.92 9.79
N ASP A 131 -5.89 5.64 10.45
CA ASP A 131 -5.79 5.54 11.92
C ASP A 131 -6.86 4.61 12.53
N GLY A 132 -7.12 3.48 11.85
CA GLY A 132 -8.11 2.48 12.27
C GLY A 132 -9.58 2.86 12.04
N LYS A 133 -9.88 4.03 11.49
CA LYS A 133 -11.25 4.49 11.16
C LYS A 133 -11.47 4.50 9.65
N LEU A 134 -12.71 4.26 9.19
CA LEU A 134 -13.05 4.40 7.78
C LEU A 134 -12.76 5.84 7.32
N ASP A 135 -11.96 5.97 6.27
CA ASP A 135 -11.59 7.27 5.69
C ASP A 135 -11.26 7.09 4.21
N GLY A 136 -11.97 7.81 3.35
CA GLY A 136 -11.89 7.68 1.90
C GLY A 136 -13.00 6.82 1.30
N LYS A 137 -12.73 6.28 0.10
CA LYS A 137 -13.72 5.55 -0.71
C LYS A 137 -14.17 4.26 -0.01
N TRP A 138 -15.45 3.98 -0.09
CA TRP A 138 -16.02 2.72 0.35
C TRP A 138 -16.99 2.20 -0.71
N THR A 139 -16.98 0.90 -0.94
CA THR A 139 -17.82 0.28 -1.97
C THR A 139 -18.19 -1.13 -1.56
N ILE A 140 -19.49 -1.45 -1.69
CA ILE A 140 -20.03 -2.81 -1.61
C ILE A 140 -20.50 -3.24 -2.99
N TYR A 141 -20.31 -4.51 -3.30
CA TYR A 141 -20.73 -5.16 -4.53
C TYR A 141 -21.77 -6.24 -4.23
N TYR A 142 -22.54 -6.60 -5.25
CA TYR A 142 -23.34 -7.81 -5.29
C TYR A 142 -22.46 -9.02 -5.71
N GLU A 143 -22.94 -10.24 -5.45
CA GLU A 143 -22.29 -11.49 -5.90
C GLU A 143 -22.16 -11.68 -7.42
N ASN A 144 -22.69 -10.75 -8.23
CA ASN A 144 -22.48 -10.71 -9.68
C ASN A 144 -21.40 -9.69 -10.08
N GLY A 145 -20.73 -9.06 -9.11
CA GLY A 145 -19.66 -8.08 -9.30
C GLY A 145 -20.15 -6.66 -9.56
N GLN A 146 -21.46 -6.43 -9.66
CA GLN A 146 -22.01 -5.09 -9.82
C GLN A 146 -21.98 -4.32 -8.49
N ILE A 147 -21.79 -3.01 -8.55
CA ILE A 147 -21.82 -2.16 -7.36
C ILE A 147 -23.21 -2.20 -6.77
N LYS A 148 -23.29 -2.45 -5.47
CA LYS A 148 -24.52 -2.36 -4.67
C LYS A 148 -24.64 -0.98 -4.04
N GLU A 149 -23.55 -0.48 -3.49
CA GLU A 149 -23.49 0.80 -2.81
C GLU A 149 -22.07 1.36 -2.85
N ASP A 150 -21.94 2.67 -3.04
CA ASP A 150 -20.65 3.34 -2.95
C ASP A 150 -20.79 4.74 -2.33
N GLY A 151 -19.73 5.16 -1.64
CA GLY A 151 -19.67 6.46 -1.00
C GLY A 151 -18.28 6.76 -0.47
N ASN A 152 -18.18 7.81 0.35
CA ASN A 152 -16.95 8.12 1.07
C ASN A 152 -17.22 8.26 2.57
N TYR A 153 -16.23 7.87 3.35
CA TYR A 153 -16.14 8.14 4.77
C TYR A 153 -15.10 9.21 5.04
N LYS A 154 -15.29 9.93 6.15
CA LYS A 154 -14.31 10.84 6.74
C LYS A 154 -14.38 10.69 8.26
N TYR A 155 -13.27 10.38 8.90
CA TYR A 155 -13.18 10.14 10.35
C TYR A 155 -14.19 9.10 10.87
N GLY A 156 -14.47 8.06 10.09
CA GLY A 156 -15.44 7.01 10.42
C GLY A 156 -16.90 7.36 10.14
N LYS A 157 -17.20 8.52 9.55
CA LYS A 157 -18.57 8.97 9.26
C LYS A 157 -18.81 9.17 7.77
N ARG A 158 -20.02 8.90 7.28
CA ARG A 158 -20.40 9.12 5.88
C ARG A 158 -20.26 10.60 5.53
N ASP A 159 -19.55 10.90 4.46
CA ASP A 159 -19.34 12.28 3.97
C ASP A 159 -19.39 12.31 2.44
N GLY A 160 -20.17 13.26 1.90
CA GLY A 160 -20.35 13.42 0.47
C GLY A 160 -21.51 12.60 -0.11
N LYS A 161 -21.40 12.25 -1.40
CA LYS A 161 -22.42 11.51 -2.14
C LYS A 161 -22.33 10.02 -1.85
N TRP A 162 -23.50 9.43 -1.65
CA TRP A 162 -23.71 8.01 -1.43
C TRP A 162 -24.71 7.52 -2.46
N THR A 163 -24.35 6.49 -3.21
CA THR A 163 -25.18 5.97 -4.30
C THR A 163 -25.47 4.50 -4.06
N THR A 164 -26.74 4.12 -4.17
CA THR A 164 -27.15 2.71 -4.18
C THR A 164 -27.69 2.32 -5.55
N TYR A 165 -27.47 1.07 -5.91
CA TYR A 165 -27.89 0.49 -7.18
C TYR A 165 -28.68 -0.79 -6.92
N ASN A 166 -29.44 -1.22 -7.92
CA ASN A 166 -30.09 -2.53 -7.93
C ASN A 166 -29.11 -3.61 -8.42
N ARG A 167 -29.51 -4.88 -8.30
CA ARG A 167 -28.71 -6.05 -8.71
C ARG A 167 -28.52 -6.18 -10.24
N ASP A 168 -29.16 -5.32 -11.03
CA ASP A 168 -28.92 -5.19 -12.47
C ASP A 168 -27.95 -4.04 -12.81
N GLY A 169 -27.47 -3.31 -11.79
CA GLY A 169 -26.62 -2.13 -11.92
C GLY A 169 -27.39 -0.84 -12.15
N SER A 170 -28.72 -0.89 -12.22
CA SER A 170 -29.53 0.31 -12.41
C SER A 170 -29.52 1.19 -11.16
N PHE A 171 -29.45 2.50 -11.37
CA PHE A 171 -29.52 3.49 -10.30
C PHE A 171 -30.79 3.30 -9.46
N ARG A 172 -30.61 3.28 -8.14
CA ARG A 172 -31.71 3.17 -7.17
C ARG A 172 -31.88 4.48 -6.40
N GLU A 173 -30.81 4.96 -5.80
CA GLU A 173 -30.86 6.09 -4.88
C GLU A 173 -29.53 6.84 -4.81
N LEU A 174 -29.61 8.15 -4.59
CA LEU A 174 -28.50 9.01 -4.22
C LEU A 174 -28.87 9.76 -2.95
N ALA A 175 -28.03 9.66 -1.93
CA ALA A 175 -28.11 10.44 -0.71
C ALA A 175 -26.84 11.30 -0.56
N LYS A 176 -26.94 12.41 0.15
CA LYS A 176 -25.79 13.24 0.52
C LYS A 176 -25.70 13.38 2.03
N TYR A 177 -24.51 13.10 2.53
CA TYR A 177 -24.20 13.10 3.95
C TYR A 177 -23.11 14.12 4.28
N LYS A 178 -23.19 14.70 5.47
CA LYS A 178 -22.12 15.45 6.10
C LYS A 178 -21.90 14.88 7.50
N TYR A 179 -20.83 14.12 7.69
CA TYR A 179 -20.55 13.43 8.96
C TYR A 179 -21.77 12.66 9.51
N ASP A 180 -22.32 11.75 8.69
CA ASP A 180 -23.55 10.96 8.92
C ASP A 180 -24.87 11.74 8.94
N TYR A 181 -24.84 13.07 8.96
CA TYR A 181 -26.04 13.87 8.81
C TYR A 181 -26.49 13.89 7.34
N GLU A 182 -27.62 13.26 7.06
CA GLU A 182 -28.26 13.31 5.75
C GLU A 182 -28.91 14.67 5.53
N TYR A 183 -28.63 15.32 4.41
CA TYR A 183 -29.20 16.64 4.09
C TYR A 183 -29.88 16.72 2.72
N SER A 184 -29.78 15.68 1.89
CA SER A 184 -30.59 15.57 0.66
C SER A 184 -30.56 14.15 0.12
N TRP A 185 -31.64 13.74 -0.54
CA TRP A 185 -31.72 12.45 -1.23
C TRP A 185 -32.55 12.54 -2.53
N GLN A 186 -32.33 11.58 -3.42
CA GLN A 186 -33.03 11.38 -4.70
C GLN A 186 -33.20 9.87 -4.92
N ARG A 187 -34.39 9.42 -5.34
CA ARG A 187 -34.66 8.00 -5.63
C ARG A 187 -35.34 7.81 -6.97
N LYS A 188 -35.13 6.67 -7.62
CA LYS A 188 -35.90 6.28 -8.80
C LYS A 188 -37.36 6.06 -8.38
N GLN A 189 -38.29 6.86 -8.92
CA GLN A 189 -39.71 6.59 -8.74
C GLN A 189 -40.06 5.32 -9.53
N LYS A 190 -40.78 4.38 -8.91
CA LYS A 190 -41.46 3.33 -9.68
C LYS A 190 -42.50 4.06 -10.54
N ILE A 191 -42.34 3.97 -11.85
CA ILE A 191 -43.45 4.26 -12.76
C ILE A 191 -44.34 3.04 -12.63
N ASP A 192 -45.36 3.13 -11.79
CA ASP A 192 -46.45 2.15 -11.79
C ASP A 192 -47.26 2.42 -13.07
N ASN A 193 -47.18 1.48 -14.02
CA ASN A 193 -48.03 1.45 -15.22
C ASN A 193 -49.31 0.67 -14.94
#